data_AF-A4XF31-F1
#
_entry.id   AF-A4XF31-F1
#
_cell.length_a   1.000
_cell.length_b   1.000
_cell.length_c   1.000
_cell.angle_alpha   90.00
_cell.angle_beta   90.00
_cell.angle_gamma   90.00
#
_symmetry.space_group_name_H-M   'P 1'
#
loop_
_entity.id
_entity.type
_entity.pdbx_description
1 polymer ?
#
loop_
_entity_poly.entity_id
_entity_poly.type
_entity_poly.pdbx_seq_one_letter_code
_entity_poly.pdbx_strand_id
1 'polypeptide(L)'
;MATTAEPASTTVADNGITMGHLALHYGKPSDGPIAARLLSLMGLHETQMLPLPGGNFYRFVVSQEHFARGDGIVYLSCLPEAQLRLIEAIHSALGVGTDAEHEAVAGYRAMMAQDYEASFHFGFLVPSLEELEEMVLSLQDLATNDPDFKGRIGIGMNRARRGDEAVDARLDASPVFGNATRYAYGRGGVQVFVETDLVRAGQLGDRMYFEFDYVFPDQGSHILSVVEL
;
A
#
# COMPACT_ATOMS: atom_id res chain seq x y z
N MET A 1 -13.07 39.06 -33.49
CA MET A 1 -13.08 39.31 -32.03
C MET A 1 -13.10 37.95 -31.35
N ALA A 2 -12.03 37.58 -30.66
CA ALA A 2 -11.95 36.33 -29.91
C ALA A 2 -12.38 36.60 -28.47
N THR A 3 -13.45 35.94 -28.04
CA THR A 3 -13.90 35.95 -26.64
C THR A 3 -12.95 35.09 -25.82
N THR A 4 -12.11 35.73 -25.02
CA THR A 4 -11.35 35.10 -23.95
C THR A 4 -12.32 34.66 -22.86
N ALA A 5 -12.60 33.36 -22.78
CA ALA A 5 -13.33 32.78 -21.66
C ALA A 5 -12.45 32.90 -20.41
N GLU A 6 -12.96 33.56 -19.36
CA GLU A 6 -12.32 33.53 -18.05
C GLU A 6 -12.33 32.08 -17.50
N PRO A 7 -11.22 31.61 -16.93
CA PRO A 7 -11.22 30.31 -16.26
C PRO A 7 -12.14 30.37 -15.04
N ALA A 8 -13.05 29.41 -14.92
CA ALA A 8 -13.90 29.26 -13.76
C ALA A 8 -13.05 28.95 -12.52
N SER A 9 -12.70 29.98 -11.74
CA SER A 9 -12.05 29.85 -10.44
C SER A 9 -13.11 29.59 -9.36
N THR A 10 -13.74 28.42 -9.41
CA THR A 10 -14.50 27.91 -8.27
C THR A 10 -13.71 26.76 -7.67
N THR A 11 -12.66 27.11 -6.92
CA THR A 11 -12.10 26.18 -5.95
C THR A 11 -13.21 25.83 -4.97
N VAL A 12 -13.43 24.54 -4.72
CA VAL A 12 -14.30 24.10 -3.63
C VAL A 12 -13.78 24.78 -2.36
N ALA A 13 -14.65 25.48 -1.64
CA ALA A 13 -14.26 26.11 -0.39
C ALA A 13 -13.65 25.05 0.53
N ASP A 14 -12.50 25.37 1.13
CA ASP A 14 -11.78 24.50 2.06
C ASP A 14 -12.63 24.29 3.34
N ASN A 15 -13.58 23.38 3.23
CA ASN A 15 -14.62 23.13 4.22
C ASN A 15 -14.30 21.88 5.07
N GLY A 16 -13.02 21.48 5.14
CA GLY A 16 -12.60 20.26 5.85
C GLY A 16 -12.97 18.97 5.11
N ILE A 17 -12.62 18.89 3.82
CA ILE A 17 -12.72 17.64 3.05
C ILE A 17 -11.65 16.67 3.56
N THR A 18 -12.05 15.42 3.81
CA THR A 18 -11.20 14.36 4.35
C THR A 18 -11.21 13.14 3.42
N MET A 19 -10.25 12.22 3.61
CA MET A 19 -10.24 10.94 2.91
C MET A 19 -11.24 9.98 3.57
N GLY A 20 -12.44 9.92 3.02
CA GLY A 20 -13.51 9.06 3.54
C GLY A 20 -13.17 7.57 3.44
N HIS A 21 -12.89 7.09 2.24
CA HIS A 21 -12.61 5.67 2.04
C HIS A 21 -11.70 5.35 0.85
N LEU A 22 -11.07 4.18 0.95
CA LEU A 22 -10.37 3.49 -0.13
C LEU A 22 -11.11 2.21 -0.50
N ALA A 23 -11.32 1.95 -1.78
CA ALA A 23 -11.91 0.71 -2.28
C ALA A 23 -10.85 -0.19 -2.93
N LEU A 24 -10.66 -1.37 -2.35
CA LEU A 24 -9.74 -2.42 -2.80
C LEU A 24 -10.52 -3.61 -3.33
N HIS A 25 -9.87 -4.40 -4.19
CA HIS A 25 -10.46 -5.57 -4.81
C HIS A 25 -9.56 -6.79 -4.71
N TYR A 26 -10.10 -7.97 -4.42
CA TYR A 26 -9.39 -9.25 -4.57
C TYR A 26 -9.85 -9.98 -5.84
N GLY A 27 -9.01 -10.86 -6.39
CA GLY A 27 -9.24 -11.40 -7.74
C GLY A 27 -10.33 -12.47 -7.85
N LYS A 28 -10.43 -13.39 -6.88
CA LYS A 28 -11.38 -14.51 -6.90
C LYS A 28 -12.04 -14.70 -5.53
N PRO A 29 -13.24 -15.30 -5.45
CA PRO A 29 -13.97 -15.46 -4.18
C PRO A 29 -13.15 -16.11 -3.05
N SER A 30 -12.30 -17.08 -3.38
CA SER A 30 -11.46 -17.78 -2.41
C SER A 30 -10.30 -16.96 -1.87
N ASP A 31 -9.86 -15.90 -2.56
CA ASP A 31 -8.83 -15.00 -2.05
C ASP A 31 -9.41 -14.01 -1.03
N GLY A 32 -10.72 -13.77 -1.02
CA GLY A 32 -11.37 -12.78 -0.14
C GLY A 32 -11.04 -12.94 1.34
N PRO A 33 -11.27 -14.12 1.96
CA PRO A 33 -10.91 -14.35 3.36
C PRO A 33 -9.42 -14.21 3.66
N ILE A 34 -8.55 -14.59 2.71
CA ILE A 34 -7.09 -14.53 2.86
C ILE A 34 -6.62 -13.07 2.79
N ALA A 35 -7.14 -12.30 1.83
CA ALA A 35 -6.89 -10.87 1.70
C ALA A 35 -7.40 -10.08 2.92
N ALA A 36 -8.58 -10.42 3.45
CA ALA A 36 -9.12 -9.82 4.67
C ALA A 36 -8.23 -10.11 5.90
N ARG A 37 -7.73 -11.34 6.02
CA ARG A 37 -6.76 -11.72 7.05
C ARG A 37 -5.47 -10.93 6.91
N LEU A 38 -4.95 -10.75 5.69
CA LEU A 38 -3.75 -9.95 5.45
C LEU A 38 -3.94 -8.49 5.89
N LEU A 39 -5.04 -7.84 5.49
CA LEU A 39 -5.34 -6.47 5.92
C LEU A 39 -5.39 -6.35 7.45
N SER A 40 -5.98 -7.35 8.12
CA SER A 40 -6.04 -7.38 9.58
C SER A 40 -4.67 -7.54 10.24
N LEU A 41 -3.81 -8.37 9.67
CA LEU A 41 -2.43 -8.55 10.12
C LEU A 41 -1.57 -7.30 9.91
N MET A 42 -1.95 -6.46 8.95
CA MET A 42 -1.34 -5.15 8.71
C MET A 42 -1.95 -4.03 9.59
N GLY A 43 -2.75 -4.39 10.60
CA GLY A 43 -3.26 -3.45 11.60
C GLY A 43 -4.63 -2.85 11.29
N LEU A 44 -5.24 -3.16 10.15
CA LEU A 44 -6.60 -2.69 9.86
C LEU A 44 -7.62 -3.48 10.69
N HIS A 45 -8.67 -2.83 11.17
CA HIS A 45 -9.69 -3.50 11.97
C HIS A 45 -10.90 -3.85 11.12
N GLU A 46 -11.15 -5.14 10.90
CA GLU A 46 -12.39 -5.60 10.28
C GLU A 46 -13.58 -5.24 11.17
N THR A 47 -14.56 -4.55 10.60
CA THR A 47 -15.76 -4.10 11.29
C THR A 47 -17.02 -4.74 10.75
N GLN A 48 -16.96 -5.25 9.52
CA GLN A 48 -18.09 -5.88 8.86
C GLN A 48 -17.62 -6.81 7.75
N MET A 49 -18.29 -7.95 7.63
CA MET A 49 -18.25 -8.82 6.46
C MET A 49 -19.68 -9.10 6.02
N LEU A 50 -19.96 -8.88 4.74
CA LEU A 50 -21.24 -9.11 4.09
C LEU A 50 -21.04 -10.11 2.94
N PRO A 51 -21.70 -11.27 2.94
CA PRO A 51 -21.67 -12.15 1.79
C PRO A 51 -22.44 -11.51 0.62
N LEU A 52 -21.78 -11.32 -0.52
CA LEU A 52 -22.40 -10.84 -1.77
C LEU A 52 -22.29 -11.90 -2.88
N PRO A 53 -23.11 -11.81 -3.94
CA PRO A 53 -22.92 -12.63 -5.12
C PRO A 53 -21.51 -12.45 -5.70
N GLY A 54 -20.77 -13.54 -5.87
CA GLY A 54 -19.41 -13.51 -6.43
C GLY A 54 -18.30 -13.23 -5.42
N GLY A 55 -18.59 -13.07 -4.13
CA GLY A 55 -17.58 -12.95 -3.08
C GLY A 55 -18.06 -12.10 -1.89
N ASN A 56 -17.33 -12.17 -0.78
CA ASN A 56 -17.62 -11.35 0.39
C ASN A 56 -17.19 -9.88 0.20
N PHE A 57 -17.97 -8.97 0.74
CA PHE A 57 -17.57 -7.57 0.94
C PHE A 57 -17.11 -7.40 2.38
N TYR A 58 -15.96 -6.78 2.57
CA TYR A 58 -15.40 -6.49 3.88
C TYR A 58 -15.24 -4.98 4.05
N ARG A 59 -15.46 -4.52 5.28
CA ARG A 59 -15.21 -3.14 5.71
C ARG A 59 -14.22 -3.12 6.85
N PHE A 60 -13.19 -2.32 6.68
CA PHE A 60 -12.15 -2.06 7.67
C PHE A 60 -12.12 -0.59 8.08
N VAL A 61 -11.52 -0.32 9.23
CA VAL A 61 -11.08 1.01 9.65
C VAL A 61 -9.59 0.98 10.01
N VAL A 62 -8.88 2.07 9.76
CA VAL A 62 -7.43 2.19 10.04
C VAL A 62 -7.09 2.33 11.54
N SER A 63 -8.06 2.73 12.37
CA SER A 63 -7.89 2.84 13.82
C SER A 63 -9.24 2.67 14.52
N GLN A 64 -9.24 2.09 15.72
CA GLN A 64 -10.42 2.06 16.60
C GLN A 64 -10.62 3.35 17.39
N GLU A 65 -9.64 4.25 17.40
CA GLU A 65 -9.69 5.48 18.19
C GLU A 65 -10.22 6.68 17.38
N HIS A 66 -10.26 6.57 16.05
CA HIS A 66 -10.65 7.67 15.16
C HIS A 66 -12.03 7.43 14.53
N PHE A 67 -13.07 8.08 15.05
CA PHE A 67 -14.46 7.97 14.54
C PHE A 67 -15.13 9.32 14.26
N ALA A 68 -14.39 10.34 13.85
CA ALA A 68 -15.04 11.50 13.26
C ALA A 68 -15.54 11.12 11.84
N ARG A 69 -16.87 10.95 11.69
CA ARG A 69 -17.61 11.02 10.41
C ARG A 69 -17.31 10.01 9.27
N GLY A 70 -16.57 8.94 9.51
CA GLY A 70 -16.39 7.88 8.50
C GLY A 70 -15.17 8.08 7.60
N ASP A 71 -14.13 8.70 8.13
CA ASP A 71 -12.80 8.75 7.53
C ASP A 71 -12.01 7.46 7.79
N GLY A 72 -10.99 7.22 6.97
CA GLY A 72 -10.07 6.10 7.16
C GLY A 72 -10.73 4.72 6.99
N ILE A 73 -11.78 4.63 6.16
CA ILE A 73 -12.45 3.37 5.85
C ILE A 73 -11.71 2.69 4.69
N VAL A 74 -11.51 1.38 4.79
CA VAL A 74 -11.04 0.55 3.67
C VAL A 74 -12.09 -0.49 3.35
N TYR A 75 -12.55 -0.51 2.10
CA TYR A 75 -13.41 -1.57 1.58
C TYR A 75 -12.59 -2.59 0.83
N LEU A 76 -12.97 -3.85 0.95
CA LEU A 76 -12.38 -4.94 0.18
C LEU A 76 -13.51 -5.78 -0.40
N SER A 77 -13.57 -5.89 -1.72
CA SER A 77 -14.61 -6.67 -2.42
C SER A 77 -14.05 -7.50 -3.57
N CYS A 78 -14.83 -8.42 -4.12
CA CYS A 78 -14.39 -9.19 -5.28
C CYS A 78 -14.31 -8.27 -6.50
N LEU A 79 -13.25 -8.43 -7.32
CA LEU A 79 -13.06 -7.64 -8.53
C LEU A 79 -14.26 -7.83 -9.48
N PRO A 80 -14.91 -6.75 -9.95
CA PRO A 80 -16.03 -6.86 -10.88
C PRO A 80 -15.62 -7.55 -12.19
N GLU A 81 -16.51 -8.38 -12.74
CA GLU A 81 -16.23 -9.21 -13.93
C GLU A 81 -15.73 -8.38 -15.13
N ALA A 82 -16.27 -7.17 -15.34
CA ALA A 82 -15.82 -6.30 -16.41
C ALA A 82 -14.38 -5.80 -16.24
N GLN A 83 -13.95 -5.54 -14.99
CA GLN A 83 -12.57 -5.15 -14.70
C GLN A 83 -11.63 -6.35 -14.87
N LEU A 84 -12.04 -7.53 -14.40
CA LEU A 84 -11.28 -8.76 -14.59
C LEU A 84 -11.02 -9.02 -16.08
N ARG A 85 -12.05 -8.96 -16.93
CA ARG A 85 -11.91 -9.16 -18.38
C ARG A 85 -10.98 -8.13 -19.04
N LEU A 86 -11.00 -6.88 -18.56
CA LEU A 86 -10.08 -5.86 -19.07
C LEU A 86 -8.63 -6.18 -18.72
N ILE A 87 -8.37 -6.60 -17.47
CA ILE A 87 -7.03 -7.01 -17.02
C ILE A 87 -6.54 -8.20 -17.85
N GLU A 88 -7.39 -9.23 -18.02
CA GLU A 88 -7.06 -10.41 -18.84
C GLU A 88 -6.76 -10.03 -20.30
N ALA A 89 -7.51 -9.09 -20.88
CA ALA A 89 -7.25 -8.60 -22.23
C ALA A 89 -5.92 -7.85 -22.34
N ILE A 90 -5.59 -7.02 -21.34
CA ILE A 90 -4.28 -6.34 -21.26
C ILE A 90 -3.16 -7.37 -21.15
N HIS A 91 -3.30 -8.37 -20.29
CA HIS A 91 -2.31 -9.43 -20.12
C HIS A 91 -2.09 -10.21 -21.41
N SER A 92 -3.17 -10.61 -22.06
CA SER A 92 -3.11 -11.34 -23.32
C SER A 92 -2.45 -10.51 -24.43
N ALA A 93 -2.79 -9.22 -24.54
CA ALA A 93 -2.24 -8.35 -25.57
C ALA A 93 -0.76 -8.03 -25.36
N LEU A 94 -0.33 -7.91 -24.10
CA LEU A 94 1.05 -7.58 -23.73
C LEU A 94 1.90 -8.82 -23.40
N GLY A 95 1.35 -10.02 -23.52
CA GLY A 95 2.05 -11.28 -23.19
C GLY A 95 2.51 -11.37 -21.73
N VAL A 96 1.81 -10.72 -20.79
CA VAL A 96 2.21 -10.63 -19.38
C VAL A 96 2.39 -12.02 -18.78
N GLY A 97 3.57 -12.28 -18.19
CA GLY A 97 3.93 -13.55 -17.56
C GLY A 97 4.31 -14.67 -18.53
N THR A 98 4.53 -14.36 -19.81
CA THR A 98 4.91 -15.34 -20.84
C THR A 98 6.30 -15.05 -21.42
N ASP A 99 6.87 -16.00 -22.17
CA ASP A 99 8.14 -15.80 -22.91
C ASP A 99 8.05 -14.72 -24.01
N ALA A 100 6.82 -14.32 -24.38
CA ALA A 100 6.55 -13.26 -25.36
C ALA A 100 6.10 -11.94 -24.71
N GLU A 101 6.44 -11.73 -23.43
CA GLU A 101 6.11 -10.51 -22.69
C GLU A 101 6.66 -9.25 -23.40
N HIS A 102 5.79 -8.25 -23.57
CA HIS A 102 6.14 -6.99 -24.21
C HIS A 102 7.20 -6.23 -23.39
N GLU A 103 8.19 -5.62 -24.05
CA GLU A 103 9.32 -4.95 -23.40
C GLU A 103 8.92 -3.87 -22.38
N ALA A 104 7.81 -3.17 -22.64
CA ALA A 104 7.25 -2.18 -21.72
C ALA A 104 6.86 -2.77 -20.36
N VAL A 105 6.36 -4.01 -20.33
CA VAL A 105 6.01 -4.71 -19.08
C VAL A 105 7.28 -5.06 -18.30
N ALA A 106 8.30 -5.59 -19.00
CA ALA A 106 9.58 -5.89 -18.41
C ALA A 106 10.27 -4.64 -17.86
N GLY A 107 10.25 -3.53 -18.60
CA GLY A 107 10.77 -2.23 -18.18
C GLY A 107 10.04 -1.68 -16.96
N TYR A 108 8.71 -1.76 -16.92
CA TYR A 108 7.90 -1.40 -15.77
C TYR A 108 8.28 -2.23 -14.53
N ARG A 109 8.39 -3.55 -14.64
CA ARG A 109 8.79 -4.43 -13.52
C ARG A 109 10.22 -4.16 -13.05
N ALA A 110 11.14 -3.89 -13.96
CA ALA A 110 12.52 -3.55 -13.63
C ALA A 110 12.60 -2.23 -12.86
N MET A 111 11.82 -1.22 -13.25
CA MET A 111 11.67 0.02 -12.50
C MET A 111 11.11 -0.28 -11.10
N MET A 112 10.08 -1.12 -10.99
CA MET A 112 9.44 -1.42 -9.71
C MET A 112 10.33 -2.18 -8.73
N ALA A 113 11.22 -3.03 -9.23
CA ALA A 113 12.23 -3.69 -8.41
C ALA A 113 13.26 -2.71 -7.84
N GLN A 114 13.49 -1.58 -8.50
CA GLN A 114 14.47 -0.56 -8.08
C GLN A 114 13.85 0.45 -7.11
N ASP A 115 12.60 0.83 -7.35
CA ASP A 115 11.93 1.85 -6.56
C ASP A 115 10.47 1.46 -6.29
N TYR A 116 10.10 1.34 -5.02
CA TYR A 116 8.73 0.93 -4.63
C TYR A 116 7.79 2.15 -4.63
N GLU A 117 8.34 3.34 -4.38
CA GLU A 117 7.64 4.63 -4.39
C GLU A 117 7.03 4.95 -5.76
N ALA A 118 7.65 4.44 -6.83
CA ALA A 118 7.16 4.65 -8.19
C ALA A 118 5.85 3.90 -8.49
N SER A 119 5.42 2.97 -7.63
CA SER A 119 4.16 2.24 -7.79
C SER A 119 3.01 3.11 -7.33
N PHE A 120 1.82 2.86 -7.86
CA PHE A 120 0.61 3.19 -7.11
C PHE A 120 0.59 2.41 -5.79
N HIS A 121 0.41 3.12 -4.68
CA HIS A 121 0.35 2.57 -3.33
C HIS A 121 -0.49 3.48 -2.41
N PHE A 122 -0.76 3.01 -1.21
CA PHE A 122 -1.30 3.84 -0.11
C PHE A 122 -0.47 3.64 1.14
N GLY A 123 -0.08 4.76 1.76
CA GLY A 123 0.69 4.80 2.99
C GLY A 123 -0.18 4.82 4.24
N PHE A 124 0.30 4.13 5.27
CA PHE A 124 -0.20 4.19 6.64
C PHE A 124 0.91 4.65 7.56
N LEU A 125 0.62 5.58 8.47
CA LEU A 125 1.56 5.94 9.53
C LEU A 125 1.40 4.99 10.71
N VAL A 126 2.50 4.33 11.07
CA VAL A 126 2.60 3.44 12.23
C VAL A 126 3.18 4.24 13.40
N PRO A 127 2.61 4.16 14.62
CA PRO A 127 2.99 5.06 15.70
C PRO A 127 4.32 4.67 16.38
N SER A 128 4.82 3.46 16.18
CA SER A 128 6.10 3.00 16.72
C SER A 128 6.93 2.21 15.71
N LEU A 129 8.25 2.27 15.87
CA LEU A 129 9.18 1.47 15.07
C LEU A 129 9.06 -0.01 15.44
N GLU A 130 8.85 -0.30 16.73
CA GLU A 130 8.73 -1.65 17.26
C GLU A 130 7.51 -2.38 16.66
N GLU A 131 6.34 -1.74 16.60
CA GLU A 131 5.15 -2.35 15.98
C GLU A 131 5.34 -2.56 14.47
N LEU A 132 6.01 -1.63 13.79
CA LEU A 132 6.35 -1.79 12.37
C LEU A 132 7.30 -2.99 12.17
N GLU A 133 8.31 -3.14 13.02
CA GLU A 133 9.24 -4.26 12.99
C GLU A 133 8.53 -5.60 13.27
N GLU A 134 7.66 -5.66 14.28
CA GLU A 134 6.87 -6.85 14.63
C GLU A 134 5.93 -7.27 13.50
N MET A 135 5.25 -6.30 12.86
CA MET A 135 4.42 -6.55 11.69
C MET A 135 5.26 -7.14 10.55
N VAL A 136 6.41 -6.55 10.23
CA VAL A 136 7.29 -7.05 9.16
C VAL A 136 7.75 -8.48 9.44
N LEU A 137 8.24 -8.76 10.65
CA LEU A 137 8.69 -10.10 11.02
C LEU A 137 7.56 -11.13 10.92
N SER A 138 6.36 -10.76 11.33
CA SER A 138 5.16 -11.60 11.21
C SER A 138 4.81 -11.88 9.75
N LEU A 139 4.84 -10.86 8.89
CA LEU A 139 4.57 -11.03 7.46
C LEU A 139 5.65 -11.85 6.75
N GLN A 140 6.93 -11.70 7.12
CA GLN A 140 8.04 -12.53 6.61
C GLN A 140 7.86 -14.01 6.97
N ASP A 141 7.45 -14.30 8.21
CA ASP A 141 7.14 -15.66 8.64
C ASP A 141 5.98 -16.25 7.82
N LEU A 142 4.88 -15.53 7.68
CA LEU A 142 3.72 -15.96 6.88
C LEU A 142 4.10 -16.20 5.42
N ALA A 143 4.86 -15.29 4.80
CA ALA A 143 5.32 -15.41 3.43
C ALA A 143 6.18 -16.66 3.19
N THR A 144 6.80 -17.20 4.25
CA THR A 144 7.68 -18.37 4.20
C THR A 144 6.95 -19.66 4.56
N ASN A 145 6.14 -19.60 5.61
CA ASN A 145 5.68 -20.78 6.36
C ASN A 145 4.16 -21.01 6.26
N ASP A 146 3.35 -19.99 5.99
CA ASP A 146 1.89 -20.14 5.91
C ASP A 146 1.46 -20.53 4.47
N PRO A 147 0.77 -21.67 4.27
CA PRO A 147 0.34 -22.11 2.95
C PRO A 147 -0.53 -21.10 2.18
N ASP A 148 -1.31 -20.28 2.87
CA ASP A 148 -2.20 -19.31 2.23
C ASP A 148 -1.43 -18.08 1.73
N PHE A 149 -0.28 -17.76 2.34
CA PHE A 149 0.52 -16.58 2.04
C PHE A 149 1.83 -16.87 1.33
N LYS A 150 2.25 -18.14 1.27
CA LYS A 150 3.54 -18.52 0.70
C LYS A 150 3.69 -18.07 -0.74
N GLY A 151 4.68 -17.22 -1.00
CA GLY A 151 4.94 -16.63 -2.33
C GLY A 151 3.91 -15.59 -2.80
N ARG A 152 2.97 -15.19 -1.93
CA ARG A 152 1.92 -14.19 -2.19
C ARG A 152 2.23 -12.82 -1.57
N ILE A 153 3.29 -12.73 -0.75
CA ILE A 153 3.72 -11.51 -0.07
C ILE A 153 5.18 -11.24 -0.42
N GLY A 154 5.46 -10.04 -0.93
CA GLY A 154 6.80 -9.47 -1.07
C GLY A 154 6.98 -8.32 -0.09
N ILE A 155 8.18 -8.19 0.49
CA ILE A 155 8.47 -7.11 1.45
C ILE A 155 9.69 -6.35 0.97
N GLY A 156 9.48 -5.06 0.70
CA GLY A 156 10.50 -4.06 0.43
C GLY A 156 10.62 -3.09 1.58
N MET A 157 11.76 -2.43 1.73
CA MET A 157 11.92 -1.40 2.75
C MET A 157 12.94 -0.34 2.35
N ASN A 158 12.68 0.86 2.82
CA ASN A 158 13.57 2.01 2.74
C ASN A 158 13.93 2.44 4.17
N ARG A 159 15.23 2.58 4.44
CA ARG A 159 15.74 3.05 5.74
C ARG A 159 15.87 4.58 5.74
N ALA A 160 15.87 5.20 6.92
CA ALA A 160 16.31 6.59 7.04
C ALA A 160 17.75 6.75 6.50
N ARG A 161 18.02 7.87 5.83
CA ARG A 161 19.39 8.23 5.44
C ARG A 161 20.24 8.46 6.68
N ARG A 162 21.49 7.97 6.64
CA ARG A 162 22.45 8.19 7.72
C ARG A 162 22.74 9.67 7.96
N GLY A 163 23.05 10.01 9.20
CA GLY A 163 23.40 11.38 9.59
C GLY A 163 22.93 11.81 10.98
N ASP A 164 22.09 11.02 11.64
CA ASP A 164 21.72 11.19 13.04
C ASP A 164 22.20 9.95 13.82
N GLU A 165 23.10 10.14 14.78
CA GLU A 165 23.76 9.04 15.48
C GLU A 165 22.79 8.15 16.27
N ALA A 166 21.72 8.73 16.83
CA ALA A 166 20.75 7.99 17.63
C ALA A 166 19.83 7.16 16.73
N VAL A 167 19.35 7.76 15.63
CA VAL A 167 18.55 7.05 14.62
C VAL A 167 19.37 5.97 13.93
N ASP A 168 20.63 6.27 13.58
CA ASP A 168 21.53 5.32 12.95
C ASP A 168 21.79 4.12 13.86
N ALA A 169 22.09 4.34 15.13
CA ALA A 169 22.27 3.28 16.11
C ALA A 169 21.00 2.42 16.29
N ARG A 170 19.82 3.05 16.39
CA ARG A 170 18.54 2.33 16.54
C ARG A 170 18.23 1.46 15.32
N LEU A 171 18.48 1.97 14.12
CA LEU A 171 18.22 1.24 12.89
C LEU A 171 19.32 0.21 12.57
N ASP A 172 20.57 0.41 13.03
CA ASP A 172 21.65 -0.59 12.92
C ASP A 172 21.38 -1.80 13.83
N ALA A 173 20.73 -1.58 14.98
CA ALA A 173 20.26 -2.63 15.87
C ALA A 173 18.93 -3.28 15.44
N SER A 174 18.24 -2.71 14.45
CA SER A 174 16.93 -3.19 14.01
C SER A 174 17.03 -4.58 13.37
N PRO A 175 16.16 -5.54 13.75
CA PRO A 175 16.10 -6.84 13.09
C PRO A 175 15.59 -6.75 11.64
N VAL A 176 14.91 -5.66 11.29
CA VAL A 176 14.33 -5.43 9.96
C VAL A 176 15.22 -4.52 9.12
N PHE A 177 15.59 -3.35 9.66
CA PHE A 177 16.27 -2.30 8.90
C PHE A 177 17.80 -2.34 8.97
N GLY A 178 18.40 -3.18 9.83
CA GLY A 178 19.85 -3.23 10.02
C GLY A 178 20.63 -3.50 8.73
N ASN A 179 20.05 -4.32 7.84
CA ASN A 179 20.65 -4.69 6.55
C ASN A 179 20.01 -3.95 5.35
N ALA A 180 19.11 -2.99 5.60
CA ALA A 180 18.46 -2.26 4.51
C ALA A 180 19.49 -1.37 3.78
N THR A 181 19.58 -1.54 2.46
CA THR A 181 20.52 -0.83 1.58
C THR A 181 19.88 0.34 0.83
N ARG A 182 18.55 0.46 0.91
CA ARG A 182 17.76 1.51 0.29
C ARG A 182 17.39 2.57 1.30
N TYR A 183 17.13 3.78 0.79
CA TYR A 183 16.85 4.94 1.62
C TYR A 183 15.55 5.61 1.25
N ALA A 184 14.82 6.08 2.27
CA ALA A 184 13.61 6.86 2.10
C ALA A 184 13.94 8.21 1.41
N TYR A 185 12.93 8.79 0.75
CA TYR A 185 13.07 10.13 0.17
C TYR A 185 13.24 11.20 1.27
N GLY A 186 12.47 11.08 2.35
CA GLY A 186 12.61 11.93 3.53
C GLY A 186 13.78 11.54 4.44
N ARG A 187 14.14 12.46 5.35
CA ARG A 187 15.14 12.22 6.41
C ARG A 187 14.40 12.00 7.72
N GLY A 188 14.80 10.97 8.48
CA GLY A 188 14.25 10.74 9.82
C GLY A 188 13.00 9.85 9.86
N GLY A 189 12.79 9.04 8.83
CA GLY A 189 11.74 8.03 8.78
C GLY A 189 12.16 6.78 8.02
N VAL A 190 11.42 5.71 8.23
CA VAL A 190 11.55 4.43 7.51
C VAL A 190 10.23 4.11 6.81
N GLN A 191 10.30 3.32 5.75
CA GLN A 191 9.15 2.91 4.97
C GLN A 191 9.24 1.41 4.70
N VAL A 192 8.11 0.73 4.78
CA VAL A 192 7.96 -0.69 4.45
C VAL A 192 6.92 -0.81 3.37
N PHE A 193 7.24 -1.53 2.30
CA PHE A 193 6.33 -1.82 1.20
C PHE A 193 5.94 -3.29 1.23
N VAL A 194 4.66 -3.57 1.39
CA VAL A 194 4.08 -4.91 1.34
C VAL A 194 3.41 -5.09 -0.01
N GLU A 195 4.05 -5.88 -0.87
CA GLU A 195 3.53 -6.29 -2.17
C GLU A 195 2.67 -7.54 -2.03
N THR A 196 1.50 -7.60 -2.65
CA THR A 196 0.70 -8.83 -2.71
C THR A 196 -0.15 -8.92 -3.97
N ASP A 197 -0.41 -10.14 -4.44
CA ASP A 197 -1.36 -10.44 -5.52
C ASP A 197 -2.78 -10.81 -4.99
N LEU A 198 -2.97 -10.81 -3.67
CA LEU A 198 -4.27 -11.02 -3.03
C LEU A 198 -5.21 -9.83 -3.23
N VAL A 199 -4.62 -8.65 -3.45
CA VAL A 199 -5.34 -7.41 -3.81
C VAL A 199 -4.89 -6.99 -5.20
N ARG A 200 -5.87 -6.78 -6.09
CA ARG A 200 -5.71 -6.43 -7.50
C ARG A 200 -5.77 -4.92 -7.65
N ALA A 201 -4.63 -4.33 -8.03
CA ALA A 201 -4.47 -2.91 -8.26
C ALA A 201 -3.30 -2.66 -9.23
N GLY A 202 -2.95 -1.39 -9.43
CA GLY A 202 -1.86 -1.00 -10.31
C GLY A 202 -2.20 -1.13 -11.79
N GLN A 203 -1.24 -0.72 -12.63
CA GLN A 203 -1.41 -0.54 -14.07
C GLN A 203 -1.69 -1.85 -14.82
N LEU A 204 -1.21 -2.97 -14.29
CA LEU A 204 -1.44 -4.31 -14.84
C LEU A 204 -2.52 -5.09 -14.09
N GLY A 205 -3.07 -4.55 -13.01
CA GLY A 205 -4.09 -5.23 -12.19
C GLY A 205 -3.59 -6.44 -11.40
N ASP A 206 -2.29 -6.70 -11.38
CA ASP A 206 -1.74 -7.94 -10.82
C ASP A 206 -1.56 -7.90 -9.31
N ARG A 207 -0.94 -6.82 -8.83
CA ARG A 207 -0.40 -6.71 -7.48
C ARG A 207 -0.64 -5.33 -6.91
N MET A 208 -0.83 -5.28 -5.60
CA MET A 208 -0.95 -4.06 -4.83
C MET A 208 0.26 -3.90 -3.92
N TYR A 209 0.66 -2.66 -3.68
CA TYR A 209 1.69 -2.29 -2.71
C TYR A 209 1.04 -1.46 -1.60
N PHE A 210 1.15 -1.92 -0.36
CA PHE A 210 0.80 -1.13 0.82
C PHE A 210 2.07 -0.57 1.44
N GLU A 211 2.06 0.70 1.80
CA GLU A 211 3.19 1.35 2.44
C GLU A 211 2.90 1.58 3.92
N PHE A 212 3.90 1.33 4.76
CA PHE A 212 3.84 1.57 6.20
C PHE A 212 5.05 2.39 6.62
N ASP A 213 4.77 3.58 7.12
CA ASP A 213 5.76 4.58 7.43
C ASP A 213 5.87 4.75 8.93
N TYR A 214 7.10 4.94 9.39
CA TYR A 214 7.37 5.41 10.74
C TYR A 214 8.31 6.61 10.67
N VAL A 215 7.95 7.68 11.38
CA VAL A 215 8.77 8.89 11.51
C VAL A 215 9.25 8.98 12.95
N PHE A 216 10.56 9.18 13.14
CA PHE A 216 11.13 9.33 14.47
C PHE A 216 10.59 10.61 15.14
N PRO A 217 10.22 10.59 16.44
CA PRO A 217 9.50 11.68 17.10
C PRO A 217 10.16 13.06 16.98
N ASP A 218 11.50 13.11 17.04
CA ASP A 218 12.26 14.35 16.98
C ASP A 218 12.51 14.84 15.53
N GLN A 219 11.98 14.14 14.54
CA GLN A 219 12.19 14.38 13.10
C GLN A 219 10.91 14.85 12.39
N GLY A 220 10.02 15.55 13.11
CA GLY A 220 8.69 15.95 12.63
C GLY A 220 8.62 16.82 11.36
N SER A 221 9.76 17.29 10.84
CA SER A 221 9.88 17.90 9.50
C SER A 221 10.07 16.85 8.38
N HIS A 222 9.44 15.69 8.51
CA HIS A 222 9.45 14.65 7.47
C HIS A 222 8.37 14.95 6.42
N ILE A 223 8.67 14.74 5.14
CA ILE A 223 7.68 14.87 4.05
C ILE A 223 6.45 13.97 4.23
N LEU A 224 6.56 12.93 5.07
CA LEU A 224 5.49 11.98 5.38
C LEU A 224 4.66 12.38 6.62
N SER A 225 5.09 13.39 7.39
CA SER A 225 4.43 13.82 8.63
C SER A 225 4.01 15.30 8.64
N VAL A 226 4.42 16.09 7.67
CA VAL A 226 4.02 17.50 7.55
C VAL A 226 2.81 17.59 6.61
N VAL A 227 1.64 17.87 7.19
CA VAL A 227 0.57 18.54 6.43
C VAL A 227 0.98 20.01 6.38
N GLU A 228 1.08 20.61 5.19
CA GLU A 228 1.41 22.03 5.05
C GLU A 228 0.51 22.85 5.99
N LEU A 229 1.12 23.54 6.96
CA LEU A 229 0.43 24.41 7.93
C LEU A 229 0.09 25.77 7.33
#